data_AF-A0A3A0A704-F1
#
_entry.id   AF-A0A3A0A704-F1
#
_cell.length_a   1.000
_cell.length_b   1.000
_cell.length_c   1.000
_cell.angle_alpha   90.00
_cell.angle_beta   90.00
_cell.angle_gamma   90.00
#
_symmetry.space_group_name_H-M   'P 1'
#
loop_
_entity.id
_entity.type
_entity.pdbx_description
1 polymer ?
#
loop_
_entity_poly.entity_id
_entity_poly.type
_entity_poly.pdbx_seq_one_letter_code
_entity_poly.pdbx_strand_id
1 'polypeptide(L)' 'MPNCPNCGTWNPDDKTLCWRCQTELPRPAPPKPKRQTILGFPLWVWVALLLFFAATSLGQCFISGIPPA' A
#
# COMPACT_ATOMS: atom_id res chain seq x y z
N MET A 1 6.96 -11.60 20.25
CA MET A 1 7.37 -12.50 21.34
C MET A 1 6.22 -13.34 21.89
N PRO A 2 5.72 -14.31 21.12
CA PRO A 2 4.76 -15.26 21.65
C PRO A 2 5.50 -16.27 22.54
N ASN A 3 5.17 -16.30 23.84
CA ASN A 3 5.39 -17.51 24.63
C ASN A 3 4.52 -18.62 24.04
N CYS A 4 5.04 -19.84 23.98
CA CYS A 4 4.30 -20.99 23.48
C CYS A 4 3.00 -21.15 24.27
N PRO A 5 1.82 -21.23 23.62
CA PRO A 5 0.53 -21.33 24.32
C PRO A 5 0.34 -22.64 25.07
N ASN A 6 1.15 -23.67 24.76
CA ASN A 6 1.09 -24.98 25.40
C ASN A 6 2.01 -25.07 26.63
N CYS A 7 3.30 -24.74 26.49
CA CYS A 7 4.29 -24.95 27.54
C CYS A 7 4.88 -23.67 28.15
N GLY A 8 4.48 -22.49 27.67
CA GLY A 8 4.94 -21.19 28.18
C GLY A 8 6.39 -20.82 27.83
N THR A 9 7.13 -21.66 27.12
CA THR A 9 8.52 -21.38 26.72
C THR A 9 8.57 -20.22 25.73
N TRP A 10 9.57 -19.36 25.85
CA TRP A 10 9.82 -18.30 24.86
C TRP A 10 10.29 -18.90 23.53
N ASN A 11 9.73 -18.41 22.42
CA ASN A 11 10.06 -18.86 21.07
C ASN A 11 10.41 -17.67 20.16
N PRO A 12 11.45 -17.79 19.30
CA PRO A 12 11.75 -16.80 18.27
C PRO A 12 10.60 -16.65 17.27
N ASP A 13 10.42 -15.45 16.69
CA ASP A 13 9.30 -15.13 15.79
C ASP A 13 9.40 -15.85 14.41
N ASP A 14 10.56 -16.40 14.06
CA ASP A 14 10.80 -17.17 12.83
C ASP A 14 10.45 -18.66 12.95
N LYS A 15 10.17 -19.17 14.16
CA LYS A 15 9.88 -20.59 14.39
C LYS A 15 8.41 -20.92 14.13
N THR A 16 8.18 -21.97 13.36
CA THR A 16 6.86 -22.57 13.15
C THR A 16 6.49 -23.61 14.21
N LEU A 17 7.50 -24.17 14.90
CA LEU A 17 7.35 -25.16 15.96
C LEU A 17 8.04 -24.70 17.25
N CYS A 18 7.42 -25.02 18.38
CA CYS A 18 8.00 -24.80 19.70
C CYS A 18 9.25 -25.66 19.86
N TRP A 19 10.40 -25.05 20.15
CA TRP A 19 11.66 -25.79 20.26
C TRP A 19 11.70 -26.73 21.47
N ARG A 20 10.81 -26.53 22.46
CA ARG A 20 10.72 -27.33 23.69
C ARG A 20 9.70 -28.46 23.59
N CYS A 21 8.45 -28.16 23.22
CA CYS A 21 7.35 -29.14 23.23
C CYS A 21 6.85 -29.55 21.84
N GLN A 22 7.49 -29.07 20.76
CA GLN A 22 7.17 -29.41 19.37
C GLN A 22 5.74 -29.06 18.91
N THR A 23 5.00 -28.25 19.69
CA THR A 23 3.69 -27.74 19.31
C THR A 23 3.80 -26.69 18.21
N GLU A 24 2.87 -26.69 17.25
CA GLU A 24 2.77 -25.65 16.23
C GLU A 24 2.51 -24.28 16.85
N LEU A 25 3.29 -23.29 16.40
CA LEU A 25 3.15 -21.90 16.83
C LEU A 25 2.19 -21.16 15.89
N PRO A 26 1.43 -20.19 16.42
CA PRO A 26 0.64 -19.30 15.58
C PRO A 26 1.56 -18.57 14.60
N ARG A 27 1.34 -18.71 13.30
CA ARG A 27 2.10 -17.96 12.31
C ARG A 27 1.75 -16.47 12.43
N PRO A 28 2.73 -15.56 12.31
CA PRO A 28 2.42 -14.14 12.21
C PRO A 28 1.47 -13.91 11.04
N ALA A 29 0.50 -13.03 11.23
CA ALA A 29 -0.45 -12.67 10.18
C ALA A 29 0.32 -12.16 8.94
N PRO A 30 -0.14 -12.49 7.72
CA PRO A 30 0.52 -12.01 6.51
C PRO A 30 0.59 -10.47 6.53
N PRO A 31 1.67 -9.88 5.98
CA PRO A 31 1.79 -8.43 5.91
C PRO A 31 0.60 -7.86 5.13
N LYS A 32 0.03 -6.77 5.63
CA LYS A 32 -1.06 -6.06 4.94
C LYS A 32 -0.57 -5.58 3.56
N PRO A 33 -1.40 -5.62 2.50
CA PRO A 33 -1.01 -5.10 1.19
C PRO A 33 -0.62 -3.63 1.31
N LYS A 34 0.57 -3.26 0.82
CA LYS A 34 1.02 -1.87 0.81
C LYS A 34 0.16 -1.08 -0.18
N ARG A 35 -0.53 -0.04 0.29
CA ARG A 35 -1.25 0.90 -0.58
C ARG A 35 -0.21 1.60 -1.47
N GLN A 36 -0.37 1.53 -2.78
CA GLN A 36 0.55 2.15 -3.71
C GLN A 36 0.43 3.67 -3.61
N THR A 37 1.49 4.31 -3.16
CA THR A 37 1.65 5.77 -3.13
C THR A 37 2.86 6.15 -3.97
N ILE A 38 2.73 7.25 -4.70
CA ILE A 38 3.81 7.88 -5.47
C ILE A 38 3.98 9.27 -4.89
N LEU A 39 5.19 9.61 -4.45
CA LEU A 39 5.49 10.90 -3.81
C LEU A 39 4.59 11.21 -2.59
N GLY A 40 4.17 10.19 -1.85
CA GLY A 40 3.28 10.34 -0.68
C GLY A 40 1.78 10.43 -1.00
N PHE A 41 1.40 10.53 -2.28
CA PHE A 41 0.00 10.59 -2.71
C PHE A 41 -0.46 9.28 -3.37
N PRO A 42 -1.75 8.91 -3.26
CA PRO A 42 -2.27 7.72 -3.92
C PRO A 42 -2.34 7.91 -5.45
N LEU A 43 -2.19 6.82 -6.21
CA LEU A 43 -2.13 6.85 -7.68
C LEU A 43 -3.29 7.62 -8.36
N TRP A 44 -4.52 7.51 -7.83
CA TRP A 44 -5.69 8.18 -8.40
C TRP A 44 -5.59 9.71 -8.39
N VAL A 45 -4.88 10.30 -7.42
CA VAL A 45 -4.66 11.75 -7.35
C VAL A 45 -3.81 12.20 -8.54
N TRP A 46 -2.78 11.42 -8.89
CA TRP A 46 -1.94 11.71 -10.06
C TRP A 46 -2.71 11.58 -11.37
N VAL A 47 -3.55 10.55 -11.49
CA VAL A 47 -4.44 10.39 -12.65
C VAL A 47 -5.38 11.58 -12.78
N ALA A 48 -6.00 12.01 -11.67
CA ALA A 48 -6.89 13.17 -11.66
C ALA A 48 -6.15 14.48 -12.02
N LEU A 49 -4.93 14.68 -11.50
CA LEU A 49 -4.12 15.85 -11.79
C LEU A 49 -3.68 15.90 -13.26
N LEU A 50 -3.28 14.76 -13.83
CA LEU A 50 -2.92 14.64 -15.25
C LEU A 50 -4.13 14.88 -16.14
N LEU A 51 -5.30 14.32 -15.81
CA LEU A 51 -6.55 14.58 -16.53
C LEU A 51 -6.97 16.04 -16.46
N PHE A 52 -6.88 16.68 -15.30
CA PHE A 52 -7.19 18.10 -15.13
C PHE A 52 -6.24 18.99 -15.95
N PHE A 53 -4.94 18.69 -15.92
CA PHE A 53 -3.94 19.41 -16.70
C PHE A 53 -4.17 19.22 -18.21
N ALA A 54 -4.49 18.00 -18.66
CA ALA A 54 -4.81 17.73 -20.06
C ALA A 54 -6.09 18.46 -20.49
N ALA A 55 -7.15 18.42 -19.69
CA ALA A 55 -8.42 19.08 -19.98
C ALA A 55 -8.28 20.60 -20.10
N THR A 56 -7.53 21.22 -19.18
CA THR A 56 -7.26 22.67 -19.21
C THR A 56 -6.38 23.04 -20.42
N SER A 57 -5.33 22.26 -20.70
CA SER A 57 -4.45 22.48 -21.86
C SER A 57 -5.20 22.37 -23.18
N LEU A 58 -6.01 21.32 -23.35
CA LEU A 58 -6.86 21.15 -24.54
C LEU A 58 -7.90 22.27 -24.64
N GLY A 59 -8.51 22.68 -23.52
CA GLY A 59 -9.45 23.81 -23.47
C GLY A 59 -8.82 25.11 -23.98
N GLN A 60 -7.57 25.40 -23.64
CA GLN A 60 -6.87 26.57 -24.18
C GLN A 60 -6.69 26.49 -25.70
N CYS A 61 -6.44 25.30 -26.28
CA CYS A 61 -6.36 25.13 -27.73
C CYS A 61 -7.69 25.44 -28.45
N PHE A 62 -8.84 25.19 -27.81
CA PHE A 62 -10.16 25.47 -28.40
C PHE A 62 -10.65 26.91 -28.18
N ILE A 63 -10.25 27.56 -27.07
CA ILE A 63 -10.68 28.93 -26.74
C ILE A 63 -9.85 29.99 -27.50
N SER A 64 -8.59 29.69 -27.83
CA SER A 64 -7.68 30.64 -28.50
C SER A 64 -7.92 30.81 -30.00
N GLY A 65 -8.89 30.10 -30.59
CA GLY A 65 -9.19 30.11 -32.02
C GLY A 65 -10.20 31.15 -32.49
N ILE A 66 -10.65 32.08 -31.64
CA ILE A 66 -11.59 33.14 -32.01
C ILE A 66 -10.77 34.32 -32.57
N PRO A 67 -10.86 34.64 -33.88
CA PRO A 67 -10.21 35.85 -34.40
C PRO A 67 -10.83 37.09 -33.73
N PRO A 68 -10.04 38.12 -33.38
CA PRO A 68 -10.62 39.38 -32.94
C PRO A 68 -11.51 39.94 -34.07
N ALA A 69 -12.72 40.34 -33.69
CA ALA A 69 -13.71 40.97 -34.57
C ALA A 69 -13.20 42.30 -35.14
#